data_AF-A0A0F5FH02-F1
#
_entry.id   AF-A0A0F5FH02-F1
#
_cell.length_a   1.000
_cell.length_b   1.000
_cell.length_c   1.000
_cell.angle_alpha   90.00
_cell.angle_beta   90.00
_cell.angle_gamma   90.00
#
_symmetry.space_group_name_H-M   'P 1'
#
loop_
_entity.id
_entity.type
_entity.pdbx_description
1 polymer ?
#
loop_
_entity_poly.entity_id
_entity_poly.type
_entity_poly.pdbx_seq_one_letter_code
_entity_poly.pdbx_strand_id
1 'polypeptide(L)'
;MAYSEHMPDAYIAEFLDLARSANVDFDIVHDRLHMRMVNPDWAMWSPIRHLLDEIGTDRIEAFVRSEAAARDVVDRSAEASAERLSLAAEAMRG
;
A
#
# COMPACT_ATOMS: atom_id res chain seq x y z
N MET A 1 -11.60 -12.61 -25.22
CA MET A 1 -11.14 -13.62 -24.25
C MET A 1 -11.19 -12.96 -22.89
N ALA A 2 -11.99 -13.49 -21.96
CA ALA A 2 -12.03 -13.00 -20.59
C ALA A 2 -10.92 -13.73 -19.82
N TYR A 3 -9.86 -13.02 -19.46
CA TYR A 3 -8.83 -13.53 -18.55
C TYR A 3 -9.39 -13.47 -17.12
N SER A 4 -10.31 -14.40 -16.81
CA SER A 4 -10.80 -14.64 -15.44
C SER A 4 -9.94 -15.70 -14.74
N GLU A 5 -8.63 -15.64 -14.93
CA GLU A 5 -7.70 -16.17 -13.94
C GLU A 5 -7.42 -15.01 -12.97
N HIS A 6 -7.74 -15.21 -11.70
CA HIS A 6 -7.47 -14.27 -10.62
C HIS A 6 -6.02 -13.79 -10.70
N MET A 7 -5.77 -12.65 -11.35
CA MET A 7 -4.44 -12.06 -11.37
C MET A 7 -3.98 -11.92 -9.91
N PRO A 8 -2.91 -12.62 -9.48
CA PRO A 8 -2.46 -12.62 -8.11
C PRO A 8 -2.21 -11.21 -7.57
N ASP A 9 -2.46 -11.00 -6.28
CA ASP A 9 -2.20 -9.73 -5.60
C ASP A 9 -0.72 -9.29 -5.71
N ALA A 10 0.19 -10.23 -5.94
CA ALA A 10 1.60 -9.96 -6.26
C ALA A 10 1.76 -9.03 -7.48
N TYR A 11 0.94 -9.17 -8.52
CA TYR A 11 1.00 -8.28 -9.68
C TYR A 11 0.50 -6.87 -9.36
N ILE A 12 -0.45 -6.73 -8.42
CA ILE A 12 -0.91 -5.42 -7.95
C ILE A 12 0.20 -4.75 -7.13
N ALA A 13 0.90 -5.52 -6.29
CA ALA A 13 2.06 -5.03 -5.54
C ALA A 13 3.17 -4.54 -6.48
N GLU A 14 3.53 -5.33 -7.49
CA GLU A 14 4.53 -4.95 -8.50
C GLU A 14 4.12 -3.70 -9.28
N PHE A 15 2.84 -3.58 -9.64
CA PHE A 15 2.30 -2.37 -10.26
C PHE A 15 2.44 -1.14 -9.36
N LEU A 16 2.11 -1.26 -8.07
CA LEU A 16 2.21 -0.15 -7.12
C LEU A 16 3.67 0.26 -6.90
N ASP A 17 4.61 -0.68 -6.88
CA ASP A 17 6.03 -0.38 -6.80
C ASP A 17 6.54 0.31 -8.08
N LEU A 18 6.09 -0.13 -9.26
CA LEU A 18 6.36 0.55 -10.52
C LEU A 18 5.83 1.98 -10.52
N ALA A 19 4.58 2.19 -10.07
CA ALA A 19 3.97 3.50 -9.96
C ALA A 19 4.75 4.41 -9.01
N ARG A 20 5.15 3.88 -7.84
CA ARG A 20 5.98 4.59 -6.86
C ARG A 20 7.32 5.02 -7.44
N SER A 21 7.96 4.17 -8.26
CA SER A 21 9.22 4.51 -8.94
C SER A 21 9.09 5.70 -9.91
N ALA A 22 7.88 5.98 -10.40
CA ALA A 22 7.55 7.12 -11.24
C ALA A 22 6.94 8.30 -10.46
N ASN A 23 7.02 8.31 -9.12
CA ASN A 23 6.40 9.28 -8.22
C ASN A 23 4.87 9.37 -8.34
N VAL A 24 4.22 8.23 -8.54
CA VAL A 24 2.77 8.06 -8.50
C VAL A 24 2.41 7.15 -7.32
N ASP A 25 1.75 7.71 -6.31
CA ASP A 25 1.33 6.99 -5.11
C ASP A 25 -0.19 6.73 -5.12
N PHE A 26 -0.59 5.62 -4.51
CA PHE A 26 -1.99 5.27 -4.27
C PHE A 26 -2.22 5.10 -2.77
N ASP A 27 -3.26 5.73 -2.24
CA ASP A 27 -3.58 5.69 -0.81
C ASP A 27 -5.08 5.77 -0.57
N ILE A 28 -5.55 5.36 0.61
CA ILE A 28 -6.95 5.50 1.04
C ILE A 28 -7.08 6.76 1.88
N VAL A 29 -7.76 7.77 1.35
CA VAL A 29 -8.03 9.03 2.05
C VAL A 29 -9.53 9.26 2.07
N HIS A 30 -10.11 9.51 3.26
CA HIS A 30 -11.56 9.70 3.45
C HIS A 30 -12.40 8.59 2.80
N ASP A 31 -12.01 7.33 3.02
CA ASP A 31 -12.70 6.14 2.51
C ASP A 31 -12.73 6.02 0.98
N ARG A 32 -11.78 6.64 0.29
CA ARG A 32 -11.65 6.55 -1.17
C ARG A 32 -10.21 6.31 -1.58
N LEU A 33 -10.03 5.59 -2.70
CA LEU A 33 -8.73 5.50 -3.35
C LEU A 33 -8.35 6.85 -3.97
N HIS A 34 -7.23 7.39 -3.54
CA HIS A 34 -6.61 8.60 -4.06
C HIS A 34 -5.31 8.26 -4.77
N MET A 35 -5.17 8.78 -5.98
CA MET A 35 -3.90 8.76 -6.72
C MET A 35 -3.22 10.13 -6.58
N ARG A 36 -1.97 10.14 -6.12
CA ARG A 36 -1.19 11.35 -5.91
C ARG A 36 0.05 11.31 -6.79
N MET A 37 0.33 12.41 -7.49
CA MET A 37 1.50 12.56 -8.35
C MET A 37 2.30 13.77 -7.90
N VAL A 38 3.58 13.57 -7.59
CA VAL A 38 4.48 14.67 -7.19
C VAL A 38 5.74 14.58 -8.02
N ASN A 39 5.93 15.51 -8.96
CA ASN A 39 7.01 15.45 -9.95
C ASN A 39 7.07 14.08 -10.67
N PRO A 40 5.98 13.65 -11.33
CA PRO A 40 5.93 12.32 -11.93
C PRO A 40 6.87 12.19 -13.13
N ASP A 41 7.41 10.98 -13.33
CA ASP A 41 8.08 10.64 -14.58
C ASP A 41 7.04 10.41 -15.68
N TRP A 42 6.85 11.42 -16.53
CA TRP A 42 5.88 11.38 -17.61
C TRP A 42 6.19 10.33 -18.68
N ALA A 43 7.45 9.89 -18.82
CA ALA A 43 7.79 8.81 -19.74
C ALA A 43 7.17 7.47 -19.30
N MET A 44 7.00 7.29 -17.99
CA MET A 44 6.38 6.10 -17.39
C MET A 44 4.85 6.18 -17.31
N TRP A 45 4.24 7.32 -17.64
CA TRP A 45 2.79 7.47 -17.50
C TRP A 45 2.01 6.57 -18.45
N SER A 46 2.44 6.42 -19.71
CA SER A 46 1.74 5.55 -20.66
C SER A 46 1.66 4.08 -20.20
N PRO A 47 2.76 3.42 -19.78
CA PRO A 47 2.67 2.05 -19.26
C PRO A 47 1.89 1.96 -17.95
N ILE A 48 2.03 2.93 -17.02
CA ILE A 48 1.26 2.96 -15.77
C ILE A 48 -0.24 3.07 -16.06
N ARG A 49 -0.63 3.94 -16.98
CA ARG A 49 -2.03 4.15 -17.37
C ARG A 49 -2.65 2.89 -17.97
N HIS A 50 -1.89 2.16 -18.79
CA HIS A 50 -2.31 0.89 -19.37
C HIS A 50 -2.56 -0.18 -18.31
N LEU A 51 -1.62 -0.36 -17.38
CA LEU A 51 -1.78 -1.29 -16.27
C LEU A 51 -2.94 -0.90 -15.36
N LEU A 52 -3.16 0.40 -15.12
CA LEU A 52 -4.30 0.87 -14.34
C LEU A 52 -5.65 0.50 -15.00
N ASP A 53 -5.74 0.58 -16.33
CA ASP A 53 -6.93 0.12 -17.08
C ASP A 53 -7.12 -1.40 -17.01
N GLU A 54 -6.02 -2.16 -17.04
CA GLU A 54 -6.05 -3.63 -17.03
C GLU A 54 -6.41 -4.18 -15.63
N ILE A 55 -5.82 -3.63 -14.58
CA ILE A 55 -6.04 -4.06 -13.19
C ILE A 55 -7.41 -3.59 -12.69
N GLY A 56 -7.77 -2.34 -13.00
CA GLY A 56 -9.00 -1.70 -12.56
C GLY A 56 -8.93 -1.15 -11.13
N THR A 57 -9.67 -0.05 -10.92
CA THR A 57 -9.71 0.70 -9.65
C THR A 57 -10.13 -0.16 -8.46
N ASP A 58 -11.17 -0.99 -8.61
CA ASP A 58 -11.75 -1.77 -7.51
C ASP A 58 -10.73 -2.75 -6.90
N ARG A 59 -9.86 -3.33 -7.75
CA ARG A 59 -8.83 -4.28 -7.31
C ARG A 59 -7.68 -3.57 -6.62
N ILE A 60 -7.25 -2.44 -7.17
CA ILE A 60 -6.22 -1.60 -6.54
C ILE A 60 -6.71 -1.13 -5.17
N GLU A 61 -7.97 -0.67 -5.08
CA GLU A 61 -8.56 -0.23 -3.83
C GLU A 61 -8.61 -1.35 -2.78
N ALA A 62 -9.10 -2.54 -3.16
CA ALA A 62 -9.16 -3.69 -2.25
C ALA A 62 -7.77 -4.07 -1.71
N PHE A 63 -6.76 -4.08 -2.58
CA PHE A 63 -5.38 -4.37 -2.19
C PHE A 63 -4.80 -3.31 -1.25
N VAL A 64 -4.92 -2.02 -1.61
CA VAL A 64 -4.40 -0.92 -0.76
C VAL A 64 -5.09 -0.90 0.60
N ARG A 65 -6.40 -1.19 0.67
CA ARG A 65 -7.12 -1.33 1.95
C ARG A 65 -6.60 -2.49 2.80
N SER A 66 -6.31 -3.63 2.17
CA SER A 66 -5.73 -4.80 2.86
C SER A 66 -4.35 -4.48 3.43
N GLU A 67 -3.49 -3.84 2.63
CA GLU A 67 -2.15 -3.41 3.06
C GLU A 67 -2.19 -2.38 4.19
N ALA A 68 -3.07 -1.37 4.09
CA ALA A 68 -3.26 -0.39 5.16
C ALA A 68 -3.72 -1.06 6.47
N ALA A 69 -4.67 -1.99 6.40
CA ALA A 69 -5.12 -2.75 7.56
C ALA A 69 -3.99 -3.62 8.16
N ALA A 70 -3.15 -4.23 7.32
CA ALA A 70 -1.99 -5.00 7.78
C ALA A 70 -0.95 -4.09 8.47
N ARG A 71 -0.69 -2.91 7.91
CA ARG A 71 0.19 -1.89 8.49
C ARG A 71 -0.29 -1.46 9.88
N ASP A 72 -1.57 -1.14 10.02
CA ASP A 72 -2.18 -0.73 11.29
C ASP A 72 -2.08 -1.80 12.39
N VAL A 73 -2.14 -3.08 12.02
CA VAL A 73 -1.97 -4.19 12.97
C VAL A 73 -0.52 -4.26 13.45
N VAL A 74 0.45 -4.10 12.54
CA VAL A 74 1.88 -4.10 12.87
C VAL A 74 2.22 -2.91 13.76
N ASP A 75 1.75 -1.71 13.42
CA ASP A 75 2.04 -0.49 14.17
C ASP A 75 1.51 -0.58 15.61
N ARG A 76 0.27 -1.04 15.80
CA ARG A 76 -0.29 -1.29 17.15
C ARG A 76 0.50 -2.35 17.94
N SER A 77 1.00 -3.39 17.27
CA SER A 77 1.83 -4.41 17.92
C SER A 77 3.18 -3.85 18.36
N ALA A 78 3.78 -2.98 17.54
CA ALA A 78 5.04 -2.30 17.85
C ALA A 78 4.87 -1.37 19.06
N GLU A 79 3.80 -0.58 19.11
CA GLU A 79 3.47 0.30 20.24
C GLU A 79 3.30 -0.49 21.55
N ALA A 80 2.49 -1.54 21.54
CA ALA A 80 2.27 -2.36 22.73
C ALA A 80 3.55 -3.06 23.21
N SER A 81 4.46 -3.39 22.28
CA SER A 81 5.76 -3.97 22.61
C SER A 81 6.72 -2.95 23.20
N ALA A 82 6.70 -1.71 22.70
CA ALA A 82 7.47 -0.60 23.26
C ALA A 82 7.02 -0.26 24.69
N GLU A 83 5.72 -0.23 24.96
CA GLU A 83 5.16 0.02 26.30
C GLU A 83 5.61 -1.05 27.30
N ARG A 84 5.48 -2.33 26.94
CA ARG A 84 5.94 -3.45 27.80
C ARG A 84 7.43 -3.37 28.10
N LEU A 85 8.25 -3.01 27.11
CA LEU A 85 9.69 -2.85 27.29
C LEU A 85 10.02 -1.69 28.23
N SER A 86 9.31 -0.56 28.12
CA SER A 86 9.48 0.59 29.03
C SER A 86 9.18 0.22 30.47
N LEU A 87 8.04 -0.44 30.72
CA LEU A 87 7.64 -0.89 32.06
C LEU A 87 8.65 -1.89 32.66
N ALA A 88 9.15 -2.83 31.84
CA ALA A 88 10.17 -3.77 32.28
C ALA A 88 11.50 -3.07 32.64
N ALA A 89 11.92 -2.09 31.84
CA ALA A 89 13.13 -1.31 32.09
C ALA A 89 13.01 -0.47 33.38
N GLU A 90 11.83 0.08 33.67
CA GLU A 90 11.55 0.79 34.92
C GLU A 90 11.61 -0.15 36.13
N ALA A 91 11.00 -1.34 36.03
CA ALA A 91 11.02 -2.33 37.10
C ALA A 91 12.43 -2.87 37.43
N MET A 92 13.35 -2.87 36.47
CA MET A 92 14.76 -3.25 36.70
C MET A 92 15.62 -2.12 37.27
N ARG A 93 15.13 -0.87 37.24
CA ARG A 93 15.85 0.31 37.75
C ARG A 93 15.52 0.60 39.21
N GLY A 94 14.38 0.12 39.72
CA GLY A 94 14.00 0.16 41.14
C GLY A 94 14.55 -1.02 41.93
#